data_AF-A0A1V9Z295-F1
#
_entry.id   AF-A0A1V9Z295-F1
#
_cell.length_a   1.000
_cell.length_b   1.000
_cell.length_c   1.000
_cell.angle_alpha   90.00
_cell.angle_beta   90.00
_cell.angle_gamma   90.00
#
_symmetry.space_group_name_H-M   'P 1'
#
loop_
_entity.id
_entity.type
_entity.pdbx_description
1 polymer ?
#
loop_
_entity_poly.entity_id
_entity_poly.type
_entity_poly.pdbx_seq_one_letter_code
_entity_poly.pdbx_strand_id
1 'polypeptide(L)'
;MATHKEVAESSFLQLYGEAVRSMVERYASSTGTTELTDDLTAKLEAFGYDVGYRFVERFSRDRPRLLEPLDIIKFICKDFWIHIFKKQIDKLQTNHRGVFVLQDFNFRWIHSLSADSDDESKKQALIFLIFPCGVLRGALANLGLLAIVNADLNAVPGCVFNIKIR
;
A
#
# COMPACT_ATOMS: atom_id res chain seq x y z
N MET A 1 -19.39 8.56 -23.41
CA MET A 1 -18.04 8.03 -23.10
C MET A 1 -17.38 8.97 -22.11
N ALA A 2 -17.14 8.54 -20.87
CA ALA A 2 -16.36 9.36 -19.94
C ALA A 2 -14.91 9.39 -20.44
N THR A 3 -14.41 10.56 -20.79
CA THR A 3 -12.98 10.76 -21.07
C THR A 3 -12.19 10.39 -19.82
N HIS A 4 -11.41 9.31 -19.90
CA HIS A 4 -10.41 9.00 -18.88
C HIS A 4 -9.41 10.16 -18.84
N LYS A 5 -9.50 11.00 -17.79
CA LYS A 5 -8.48 11.99 -17.53
C LYS A 5 -7.28 11.26 -16.96
N GLU A 6 -6.20 11.24 -17.71
CA GLU A 6 -4.92 10.74 -17.21
C GLU A 6 -4.28 11.82 -16.35
N VAL A 7 -4.02 11.49 -15.09
CA VAL A 7 -3.34 12.36 -14.12
C VAL A 7 -1.98 11.73 -13.84
N ALA A 8 -0.94 12.55 -13.79
CA ALA A 8 0.41 12.08 -13.52
C ALA A 8 0.49 11.43 -12.12
N GLU A 9 1.17 10.28 -12.03
CA GLU A 9 1.43 9.58 -10.77
C GLU A 9 2.12 10.49 -9.74
N SER A 10 2.99 11.39 -10.21
CA SER A 10 3.66 12.41 -9.40
C SER A 10 2.69 13.33 -8.66
N SER A 11 1.50 13.63 -9.22
CA SER A 11 0.51 14.47 -8.54
C SER A 11 0.00 13.82 -7.26
N PHE A 12 -0.22 12.50 -7.28
CA PHE A 12 -0.59 11.76 -6.08
C PHE A 12 0.59 11.65 -5.11
N LEU A 13 1.78 11.32 -5.60
CA LEU A 13 2.97 11.16 -4.75
C LEU A 13 3.34 12.44 -4.02
N GLN A 14 3.23 13.59 -4.68
CA GLN A 14 3.45 14.91 -4.06
C GLN A 14 2.38 15.23 -3.02
N LEU A 15 1.11 14.98 -3.34
CA LEU A 15 0.01 15.18 -2.38
C LEU A 15 0.19 14.32 -1.13
N TYR A 16 0.51 13.04 -1.31
CA TYR A 16 0.71 12.12 -0.20
C TYR A 16 1.97 12.46 0.60
N GLY A 17 3.08 12.80 -0.07
CA GLY A 17 4.30 13.25 0.59
C GLY A 17 4.09 14.50 1.46
N GLU A 18 3.31 15.47 0.97
CA GLU A 18 2.96 16.67 1.73
C GLU A 18 2.02 16.36 2.90
N ALA A 19 1.06 15.46 2.71
CA ALA A 19 0.18 15.00 3.79
C ALA A 19 0.98 14.32 4.92
N VAL A 20 1.91 13.42 4.57
CA VAL A 20 2.82 12.76 5.51
C VAL A 20 3.65 13.80 6.25
N ARG A 21 4.30 14.72 5.54
CA ARG A 21 5.13 15.78 6.13
C ARG A 21 4.33 16.63 7.12
N SER A 22 3.18 17.15 6.69
CA SER A 22 2.31 17.95 7.55
C SER A 22 1.84 17.18 8.78
N MET A 23 1.60 15.86 8.69
CA MET A 23 1.16 15.07 9.83
C MET A 23 2.30 14.79 10.81
N VAL A 24 3.49 14.48 10.31
CA VAL A 24 4.70 14.29 11.13
C VAL A 24 5.04 15.58 11.87
N GLU A 25 5.05 16.73 11.20
CA GLU A 25 5.36 18.04 11.82
C GLU A 25 4.37 18.42 12.92
N ARG A 26 3.06 18.22 12.68
CA ARG A 26 2.02 18.46 13.68
C ARG A 26 2.17 17.54 14.90
N TYR A 27 2.59 16.30 14.68
CA TYR A 27 2.78 15.32 15.74
C TYR A 27 4.04 15.59 16.57
N ALA A 28 5.14 15.97 15.90
CA ALA A 28 6.36 16.38 16.57
C ALA A 28 6.13 17.62 17.43
N SER A 29 5.31 18.57 16.95
CA SER A 29 4.92 19.77 17.72
C SER A 29 4.10 19.45 18.97
N SER A 30 3.35 18.34 19.00
CA SER A 30 2.49 17.98 20.13
C SER A 30 3.14 17.05 21.14
N THR A 31 4.03 16.16 20.69
CA THR A 31 4.65 15.12 21.53
C THR A 31 6.14 15.34 21.80
N GLY A 32 6.79 16.22 21.04
CA GLY A 32 8.25 16.45 21.12
C GLY A 32 9.10 15.36 20.45
N THR A 33 8.47 14.37 19.80
CA THR A 33 9.15 13.23 19.16
C THR A 33 9.00 13.30 17.64
N THR A 34 10.11 13.17 16.92
CA THR A 34 10.16 13.17 15.44
C THR A 34 9.95 11.78 14.83
N GLU A 35 9.94 10.73 15.65
CA GLU A 35 9.69 9.36 15.20
C GLU A 35 8.19 9.09 14.94
N LEU A 36 7.92 8.17 14.02
CA LEU A 36 6.55 7.74 13.74
C LEU A 36 6.02 6.94 14.92
N THR A 37 4.97 7.44 15.54
CA THR A 37 4.25 6.68 16.56
C THR A 37 3.26 5.72 15.92
N ASP A 38 2.83 4.73 16.69
CA ASP A 38 1.79 3.78 16.27
C ASP A 38 0.47 4.51 15.92
N ASP A 39 0.11 5.57 16.65
CA ASP A 39 -1.08 6.38 16.38
C ASP A 39 -0.98 7.14 15.05
N LEU A 40 0.18 7.74 14.75
CA LEU A 40 0.42 8.40 13.48
C LEU A 40 0.40 7.40 12.32
N THR A 41 1.05 6.25 12.51
CA THR A 41 1.06 5.14 11.53
C THR A 41 -0.35 4.65 11.24
N ALA A 42 -1.18 4.45 12.26
CA ALA A 42 -2.57 4.03 12.12
C ALA A 42 -3.42 5.06 11.34
N LYS A 43 -3.20 6.36 11.58
CA LYS A 43 -3.90 7.43 10.83
C LYS A 43 -3.51 7.47 9.36
N LEU A 44 -2.21 7.35 9.05
CA LEU A 44 -1.72 7.28 7.67
C LEU A 44 -2.22 6.03 6.94
N GLU A 45 -2.25 4.90 7.65
CA GLU A 45 -2.77 3.63 7.12
C GLU A 45 -4.28 3.72 6.85
N ALA A 46 -5.05 4.40 7.70
CA ALA A 46 -6.48 4.58 7.52
C ALA A 46 -6.84 5.30 6.20
N PHE A 47 -6.02 6.23 5.72
CA PHE A 47 -6.19 6.84 4.40
C PHE A 47 -6.10 5.80 3.29
N GLY A 48 -5.11 4.91 3.38
CA GLY A 48 -4.97 3.80 2.46
C GLY A 48 -6.17 2.86 2.54
N TYR A 49 -6.60 2.52 3.76
CA TYR A 49 -7.73 1.63 4.01
C TYR A 49 -9.01 2.09 3.31
N ASP A 50 -9.41 3.34 3.51
CA ASP A 50 -10.63 3.89 2.91
C ASP A 50 -10.54 3.90 1.38
N VAL A 51 -9.37 4.22 0.83
CA VAL A 51 -9.13 4.19 -0.62
C VAL A 51 -9.25 2.75 -1.14
N GLY A 52 -8.56 1.79 -0.53
CA GLY A 52 -8.59 0.39 -0.94
C GLY A 52 -9.99 -0.21 -0.89
N TYR A 53 -10.73 0.05 0.18
CA TYR A 53 -12.08 -0.46 0.39
C TYR A 53 -13.05 0.03 -0.69
N ARG A 54 -13.06 1.33 -0.97
CA ARG A 54 -13.96 1.94 -1.98
C ARG A 54 -13.51 1.62 -3.40
N PHE A 55 -12.19 1.57 -3.64
CA PHE A 55 -11.65 1.31 -4.96
C PHE A 55 -12.00 -0.11 -5.42
N VAL A 56 -11.84 -1.11 -4.55
CA VAL A 56 -12.11 -2.49 -4.92
C VAL A 56 -13.60 -2.74 -5.13
N GLU A 57 -14.49 -2.09 -4.38
CA GLU A 57 -15.95 -2.20 -4.56
C GLU A 57 -16.37 -1.84 -6.00
N ARG A 58 -15.83 -0.72 -6.52
CA ARG A 58 -16.09 -0.30 -7.90
C ARG A 58 -15.47 -1.25 -8.92
N PHE A 59 -14.31 -1.81 -8.60
CA PHE A 59 -13.51 -2.59 -9.55
C PHE A 59 -13.86 -4.08 -9.60
N SER A 60 -14.48 -4.61 -8.54
CA SER A 60 -14.91 -6.00 -8.43
C SER A 60 -16.38 -6.21 -8.79
N ARG A 61 -17.15 -5.12 -9.02
CA ARG A 61 -18.61 -5.13 -9.22
C ARG A 61 -19.12 -6.19 -10.21
N ASP A 62 -18.48 -6.30 -11.36
CA ASP A 62 -18.93 -7.19 -12.45
C ASP A 62 -18.19 -8.55 -12.46
N ARG A 63 -17.40 -8.84 -11.42
CA ARG A 63 -16.64 -10.09 -11.32
C ARG A 63 -17.45 -11.20 -10.65
N PRO A 64 -17.29 -12.46 -11.06
CA PRO A 64 -17.72 -13.60 -10.26
C PRO A 64 -17.15 -13.51 -8.84
N ARG A 65 -17.93 -13.95 -7.85
CA ARG A 65 -17.49 -13.93 -6.45
C ARG A 65 -16.22 -14.78 -6.30
N LEU A 66 -15.20 -14.18 -5.71
CA LEU A 66 -13.98 -14.87 -5.32
C LEU A 66 -14.25 -15.50 -3.95
N LEU A 67 -14.37 -16.82 -3.91
CA LEU A 67 -14.74 -17.55 -2.68
C LEU A 67 -13.50 -17.94 -1.87
N GLU A 68 -12.41 -18.29 -2.55
CA GLU A 68 -11.20 -18.77 -1.90
C GLU A 68 -10.21 -17.64 -1.61
N PRO A 69 -9.54 -17.64 -0.44
CA PRO A 69 -8.58 -16.60 -0.10
C PRO A 69 -7.45 -16.44 -1.12
N LEU A 70 -6.99 -17.55 -1.70
CA LEU A 70 -5.94 -17.53 -2.72
C LEU A 70 -6.40 -16.81 -4.01
N ASP A 71 -7.67 -16.93 -4.39
CA ASP A 71 -8.20 -16.29 -5.59
C ASP A 71 -8.34 -14.78 -5.39
N ILE A 72 -8.73 -14.35 -4.18
CA ILE A 72 -8.71 -12.95 -3.77
C ILE A 72 -7.28 -12.40 -3.84
N ILE A 73 -6.28 -13.09 -3.29
CA ILE A 73 -4.89 -12.64 -3.31
C ILE A 73 -4.35 -12.58 -4.75
N LYS A 74 -4.70 -13.54 -5.63
CA LYS A 74 -4.32 -13.49 -7.05
C LYS A 74 -4.94 -12.30 -7.78
N PHE A 75 -6.21 -12.00 -7.51
CA PHE A 75 -6.88 -10.81 -8.03
C PHE A 75 -6.19 -9.54 -7.57
N ILE A 76 -5.80 -9.46 -6.28
CA ILE A 76 -5.04 -8.35 -5.74
C ILE A 76 -3.70 -8.19 -6.46
N CYS A 77 -2.94 -9.28 -6.64
CA CYS A 77 -1.62 -9.26 -7.27
C CYS A 77 -1.62 -8.83 -8.74
N LYS A 78 -2.76 -9.02 -9.43
CA LYS A 78 -2.89 -8.75 -10.87
C LYS A 78 -3.75 -7.53 -11.07
N ASP A 79 -5.06 -7.73 -11.20
CA ASP A 79 -5.97 -6.70 -11.64
C ASP A 79 -5.94 -5.46 -10.74
N PHE A 80 -6.06 -5.63 -9.43
CA PHE A 80 -6.06 -4.51 -8.50
C PHE A 80 -4.71 -3.76 -8.50
N TRP A 81 -3.59 -4.49 -8.40
CA TRP A 81 -2.24 -3.90 -8.41
C TRP A 81 -1.97 -3.14 -9.71
N ILE A 82 -2.33 -3.71 -10.87
CA ILE A 82 -2.15 -3.08 -12.19
C ILE A 82 -2.94 -1.76 -12.27
N HIS A 83 -4.15 -1.70 -11.72
CA HIS A 83 -4.95 -0.49 -11.83
C HIS A 83 -4.36 0.69 -11.05
N ILE A 84 -3.78 0.42 -9.88
CA ILE A 84 -3.21 1.43 -8.99
C ILE A 84 -1.75 1.74 -9.37
N PHE A 85 -0.92 0.71 -9.51
CA PHE A 85 0.54 0.83 -9.64
C PHE A 85 1.07 0.53 -11.05
N LYS A 86 0.18 0.32 -12.02
CA LYS A 86 0.51 0.13 -13.45
C LYS A 86 1.42 -1.05 -13.76
N LYS A 87 1.54 -2.01 -12.82
CA LYS A 87 2.22 -3.30 -12.98
C LYS A 87 1.56 -4.37 -12.11
N GLN A 88 1.85 -5.64 -12.38
CA GLN A 88 1.50 -6.75 -11.49
C GLN A 88 2.57 -6.94 -10.42
N ILE A 89 2.21 -7.61 -9.32
CA ILE A 89 3.17 -8.13 -8.34
C ILE A 89 4.09 -9.14 -9.01
N ASP A 90 5.40 -9.04 -8.76
CA ASP A 90 6.41 -9.88 -9.41
C ASP A 90 6.44 -11.29 -8.82
N LYS A 91 6.24 -11.42 -7.51
CA LYS A 91 6.27 -12.73 -6.83
C LYS A 91 5.20 -12.82 -5.74
N LEU A 92 4.42 -13.90 -5.78
CA LEU A 92 3.50 -14.31 -4.73
C LEU A 92 3.99 -15.61 -4.09
N GLN A 93 4.16 -15.60 -2.77
CA GLN A 93 4.43 -16.81 -1.97
C GLN A 93 3.34 -16.99 -0.92
N THR A 94 3.05 -18.23 -0.53
CA THR A 94 2.12 -18.55 0.54
C THR A 94 2.58 -19.78 1.30
N ASN A 95 2.25 -19.86 2.59
CA ASN A 95 2.41 -21.07 3.38
C ASN A 95 1.16 -21.98 3.35
N HIS A 96 0.15 -21.64 2.54
CA HIS A 96 -1.16 -22.32 2.47
C HIS A 96 -1.92 -22.37 3.81
N ARG A 97 -1.50 -21.57 4.81
CA ARG A 97 -2.08 -21.46 6.16
C ARG A 97 -2.38 -20.01 6.49
N GLY A 98 -2.89 -19.26 5.51
CA GLY A 98 -3.33 -17.87 5.70
C GLY A 98 -2.21 -16.82 5.72
N VAL A 99 -0.96 -17.17 5.40
CA VAL A 99 0.13 -16.19 5.24
C VAL A 99 0.52 -16.10 3.77
N PHE A 100 0.63 -14.87 3.27
CA PHE A 100 1.03 -14.55 1.92
C PHE A 100 2.14 -13.49 1.94
N VAL A 101 3.05 -13.60 0.99
CA VAL A 101 4.16 -12.64 0.80
C VAL A 101 4.13 -12.20 -0.66
N LEU A 102 3.89 -10.91 -0.87
CA LEU A 102 3.83 -10.28 -2.17
C LEU A 102 5.10 -9.44 -2.34
N GLN A 103 5.85 -9.64 -3.42
CA GLN A 103 7.07 -8.89 -3.68
C GLN A 103 6.90 -8.11 -4.99
N ASP A 104 7.14 -6.81 -4.89
CA ASP A 104 7.29 -5.91 -6.03
C ASP A 104 8.76 -5.50 -6.08
N PHE A 105 9.49 -5.96 -7.10
CA PHE A 105 10.94 -5.75 -7.22
C PHE A 105 11.30 -4.33 -7.67
N ASN A 106 10.33 -3.58 -8.19
CA ASN A 106 10.54 -2.24 -8.68
C ASN A 106 9.29 -1.40 -8.45
N PHE A 107 9.04 -1.09 -7.18
CA PHE A 107 7.84 -0.39 -6.74
C PHE A 107 7.96 1.09 -7.08
N ARG A 108 7.15 1.51 -8.06
CA ARG A 108 7.27 2.82 -8.73
C ARG A 108 7.18 4.02 -7.77
N TRP A 109 6.39 3.90 -6.71
CA TRP A 109 6.14 4.99 -5.78
C TRP A 109 7.34 5.35 -4.90
N ILE A 110 8.27 4.41 -4.69
CA ILE A 110 9.50 4.63 -3.93
C ILE A 110 10.73 4.78 -4.84
N HIS A 111 10.58 4.61 -6.15
CA HIS A 111 11.68 4.72 -7.12
C HIS A 111 12.34 6.10 -7.15
N SER A 112 11.57 7.16 -6.91
CA SER A 112 12.07 8.54 -6.96
C SER A 112 12.45 9.10 -5.58
N LEU A 113 12.37 8.29 -4.53
CA LEU A 113 12.84 8.70 -3.20
C LEU A 113 14.37 8.72 -3.23
N SER A 114 14.93 9.90 -2.99
CA SER A 114 16.37 10.11 -2.86
C SER A 114 16.62 10.84 -1.55
N ALA A 115 17.59 10.36 -0.78
CA ALA A 115 18.06 11.01 0.43
C ALA A 115 19.59 10.94 0.50
N ASP A 116 20.19 11.69 1.41
CA ASP A 116 21.64 11.80 1.56
C ASP A 116 22.32 10.49 2.01
N SER A 117 21.54 9.51 2.50
CA SER A 117 22.00 8.18 2.85
C SER A 117 20.98 7.09 2.50
N ASP A 118 21.47 5.87 2.33
CA ASP A 118 20.64 4.67 2.09
C ASP A 118 19.65 4.41 3.24
N ASP A 119 20.08 4.63 4.49
CA ASP A 119 19.24 4.37 5.66
C ASP A 119 18.09 5.37 5.76
N GLU A 120 18.34 6.64 5.43
CA GLU A 120 17.29 7.65 5.38
C GLU A 120 16.31 7.38 4.23
N SER A 121 16.83 6.96 3.06
CA SER A 121 16.01 6.55 1.92
C SER A 121 15.10 5.37 2.28
N LYS A 122 15.59 4.38 3.03
CA LYS A 122 14.80 3.25 3.53
C LYS A 122 13.72 3.69 4.51
N LYS A 123 14.04 4.56 5.47
CA LYS A 123 13.06 5.09 6.42
C LYS A 123 11.92 5.81 5.69
N GLN A 124 12.25 6.69 4.76
CA GLN A 124 11.25 7.39 3.94
C GLN A 124 10.43 6.41 3.11
N ALA A 125 11.06 5.42 2.48
CA ALA A 125 10.34 4.40 1.71
C ALA A 125 9.37 3.60 2.58
N LEU A 126 9.74 3.20 3.81
CA LEU A 126 8.84 2.52 4.73
C LEU A 126 7.63 3.38 5.12
N ILE A 127 7.82 4.68 5.34
CA ILE A 127 6.71 5.62 5.57
C ILE A 127 5.76 5.64 4.37
N PHE A 128 6.32 5.72 3.15
CA PHE A 128 5.53 5.74 1.94
C PHE A 128 4.73 4.44 1.72
N LEU A 129 5.21 3.31 2.24
CA LEU A 129 4.55 2.00 2.16
C LEU A 129 3.39 1.83 3.16
N ILE A 130 3.22 2.72 4.14
CA ILE A 130 2.09 2.69 5.08
C ILE A 130 0.75 2.82 4.33
N PHE A 131 0.67 3.73 3.35
CA PHE A 131 -0.55 3.88 2.56
C PHE A 131 -0.87 2.66 1.70
N PRO A 132 0.07 2.09 0.90
CA PRO A 132 -0.14 0.81 0.22
C PRO A 132 -0.57 -0.34 1.13
N CYS A 133 -0.03 -0.45 2.35
CA CYS A 133 -0.50 -1.41 3.35
C CYS A 133 -1.99 -1.23 3.65
N GLY A 134 -2.41 0.02 3.88
CA GLY A 134 -3.82 0.33 4.09
C GLY A 134 -4.68 0.01 2.87
N VAL A 135 -4.23 0.37 1.68
CA VAL A 135 -4.93 0.07 0.42
C VAL A 135 -5.17 -1.43 0.29
N LEU A 136 -4.16 -2.26 0.55
CA LEU A 136 -4.29 -3.71 0.56
C LEU A 136 -5.28 -4.17 1.64
N ARG A 137 -5.16 -3.67 2.88
CA ARG A 137 -6.03 -4.08 3.99
C ARG A 137 -7.50 -3.72 3.73
N GLY A 138 -7.77 -2.53 3.21
CA GLY A 138 -9.10 -2.06 2.86
C GLY A 138 -9.73 -2.87 1.74
N ALA A 139 -8.95 -3.15 0.70
CA ALA A 139 -9.41 -3.96 -0.42
C ALA A 139 -9.74 -5.40 0.03
N LEU A 140 -8.87 -6.02 0.83
CA LEU A 140 -9.09 -7.35 1.37
C LEU A 140 -10.35 -7.39 2.25
N ALA A 141 -10.55 -6.40 3.12
CA ALA A 141 -11.72 -6.33 4.00
C ALA A 141 -13.03 -6.23 3.22
N ASN A 142 -13.07 -5.43 2.14
CA ASN A 142 -14.26 -5.34 1.28
C ASN A 142 -14.54 -6.66 0.53
N LEU A 143 -13.49 -7.38 0.13
CA LEU A 143 -13.59 -8.71 -0.48
C LEU A 143 -13.89 -9.84 0.54
N GLY A 144 -14.10 -9.51 1.82
CA GLY A 144 -14.46 -10.47 2.87
C GLY A 144 -13.28 -11.16 3.55
N LEU A 145 -12.04 -10.70 3.34
CA LEU A 145 -10.85 -11.20 4.03
C LEU A 145 -10.31 -10.17 5.03
N LEU A 146 -10.46 -10.47 6.32
CA LEU A 146 -9.81 -9.69 7.37
C LEU A 146 -8.34 -10.12 7.48
N ALA A 147 -7.42 -9.19 7.26
CA ALA A 147 -6.00 -9.46 7.30
C ALA A 147 -5.21 -8.35 7.99
N ILE A 148 -4.01 -8.72 8.46
CA ILE A 148 -2.95 -7.80 8.86
C ILE A 148 -1.99 -7.69 7.67
N VAL A 149 -1.63 -6.47 7.30
CA VAL A 149 -0.70 -6.19 6.20
C VAL A 149 0.45 -5.36 6.75
N ASN A 150 1.68 -5.86 6.58
CA ASN A 150 2.90 -5.13 6.92
C ASN A 150 3.79 -5.04 5.69
N ALA A 151 4.52 -3.94 5.54
CA ALA A 151 5.50 -3.78 4.48
C ALA A 151 6.93 -3.80 5.02
N ASP A 152 7.84 -4.27 4.19
CA ASP A 152 9.28 -4.25 4.42
C ASP A 152 10.02 -3.95 3.10
N LEU A 153 11.31 -3.66 3.20
CA LEU A 153 12.19 -3.39 2.06
C LEU A 153 13.25 -4.48 1.96
N ASN A 154 13.39 -5.07 0.77
CA ASN A 154 14.55 -5.92 0.48
C ASN A 154 15.74 -5.06 0.03
N ALA A 155 15.50 -4.22 -0.97
CA ALA A 155 16.43 -3.24 -1.51
C ALA A 155 15.58 -2.21 -2.27
N VAL A 156 15.77 -0.91 -2.05
CA VAL A 156 15.05 0.14 -2.81
C VAL A 156 15.45 0.02 -4.28
N PRO A 157 14.50 0.01 -5.25
CA PRO A 157 13.07 0.35 -5.12
C PRO A 157 12.11 -0.85 -4.92
N GLY A 158 12.61 -2.02 -4.53
CA GLY A 158 11.79 -3.19 -4.24
C GLY A 158 11.21 -3.22 -2.81
N CYS A 159 9.98 -3.69 -2.69
CA CYS A 159 9.27 -3.84 -1.41
C CYS A 159 8.57 -5.19 -1.28
N VAL A 160 8.27 -5.57 -0.05
CA VAL A 160 7.59 -6.81 0.31
C VAL A 160 6.37 -6.49 1.17
N PHE A 161 5.21 -7.03 0.82
CA PHE A 161 4.00 -6.98 1.63
C PHE A 161 3.73 -8.35 2.23
N ASN A 162 3.73 -8.42 3.56
CA ASN A 162 3.38 -9.59 4.34
C ASN A 162 1.92 -9.50 4.76
N ILE A 163 1.10 -10.42 4.27
CA ILE A 163 -0.34 -10.47 4.53
C ILE A 163 -0.63 -11.71 5.38
N LYS A 164 -1.23 -11.50 6.55
CA LYS A 164 -1.68 -12.56 7.45
C LYS A 164 -3.19 -12.47 7.63
N ILE A 165 -3.91 -13.46 7.15
CA ILE A 165 -5.36 -13.60 7.36
C ILE A 165 -5.62 -13.87 8.85
N ARG A 166 -6.69 -13.25 9.38
CA ARG A 166 -7.16 -13.42 10.76
C ARG A 166 -8.04 -14.65 10.92
#